data_AF-A0A4R6DSX6-F1
#
_entry.id   AF-A0A4R6DSX6-F1
#
_cell.length_a   1.000
_cell.length_b   1.000
_cell.length_c   1.000
_cell.angle_alpha   90.00
_cell.angle_beta   90.00
_cell.angle_gamma   90.00
#
_symmetry.space_group_name_H-M   'P 1'
#
loop_
_entity.id
_entity.type
_entity.pdbx_description
1 polymer ?
#
loop_
_entity_poly.entity_id
_entity_poly.type
_entity_poly.pdbx_seq_one_letter_code
_entity_poly.pdbx_strand_id
1 'polypeptide(L)'
;MKNAPLLIAALLAASLAACGGQESPPTAPAAAPAPPPVAAAPAAPHPGESSYKKVCAMCHSAGVAGAPKPGDKADWGPRIAQGKDTLYKHALEGFTGQKGMMPARGGAATMPDEDVKAAVDFMVSKSE
;
A
#
# COMPACT_ATOMS: atom_id res chain seq x y z
N MET A 1 17.15 -30.97 15.08
CA MET A 1 16.75 -32.39 15.16
C MET A 1 15.29 -32.48 14.73
N LYS A 2 15.02 -32.93 13.50
CA LYS A 2 13.66 -33.30 13.07
C LYS A 2 13.76 -34.75 12.62
N ASN A 3 13.24 -35.64 13.44
CA ASN A 3 13.15 -37.06 13.16
C ASN A 3 11.77 -37.29 12.56
N ALA A 4 11.73 -37.72 11.30
CA ALA A 4 10.56 -38.36 10.70
C ALA A 4 10.33 -39.73 11.38
N PRO A 5 9.10 -40.24 11.40
CA PRO A 5 8.75 -41.32 10.45
C PRO A 5 7.22 -41.33 10.15
N LEU A 6 6.55 -42.26 9.45
CA LEU A 6 6.84 -43.58 8.90
C LEU A 6 5.77 -43.85 7.81
N LEU A 7 6.08 -44.80 6.94
CA LEU A 7 5.36 -45.28 5.76
C LEU A 7 4.20 -46.26 6.07
N ILE A 8 3.14 -46.17 5.24
CA ILE A 8 2.48 -47.22 4.41
C ILE A 8 2.00 -48.53 5.06
N ALA A 9 0.71 -48.85 4.86
CA ALA A 9 0.19 -50.19 4.56
C ALA A 9 -1.21 -50.03 3.92
N ALA A 10 -1.41 -50.27 2.62
CA ALA A 10 -1.58 -51.56 1.92
C ALA A 10 -3.07 -51.85 1.65
N LEU A 11 -3.38 -51.95 0.36
CA LEU A 11 -4.69 -52.18 -0.25
C LEU A 11 -5.29 -53.56 0.09
N LEU A 12 -6.62 -53.63 0.19
CA LEU A 12 -7.42 -54.82 -0.09
C LEU A 12 -8.55 -54.45 -1.05
N ALA A 13 -8.62 -55.15 -2.18
CA ALA A 13 -9.63 -54.99 -3.22
C ALA A 13 -10.62 -56.16 -3.20
N ALA A 14 -11.91 -55.91 -3.47
CA ALA A 14 -12.77 -56.76 -4.31
C ALA A 14 -14.18 -56.16 -4.43
N SER A 15 -14.65 -56.12 -5.68
CA SER A 15 -15.94 -55.68 -6.18
C SER A 15 -16.94 -56.86 -6.29
N LEU A 16 -18.26 -56.59 -6.23
CA LEU A 16 -19.30 -56.98 -7.20
C LEU A 16 -20.75 -56.73 -6.69
N ALA A 17 -21.43 -55.80 -7.37
CA ALA A 17 -22.79 -55.83 -7.95
C ALA A 17 -24.11 -56.12 -7.16
N ALA A 18 -25.11 -55.30 -7.53
CA ALA A 18 -26.59 -55.42 -7.45
C ALA A 18 -27.27 -54.90 -6.15
N CYS A 19 -28.37 -54.12 -6.15
CA CYS A 19 -29.30 -53.63 -7.19
C CYS A 19 -30.14 -52.48 -6.58
N GLY A 20 -30.54 -51.47 -7.37
CA GLY A 20 -31.56 -50.50 -6.96
C GLY A 20 -31.45 -49.20 -7.75
N GLY A 21 -32.38 -48.98 -8.68
CA GLY A 21 -32.40 -47.82 -9.58
C GLY A 21 -32.82 -46.50 -8.91
N GLN A 22 -33.04 -45.52 -9.79
CA GLN A 22 -33.30 -44.08 -9.58
C GLN A 22 -32.02 -43.24 -9.52
N GLU A 23 -31.87 -42.12 -10.22
CA GLU A 23 -32.67 -41.38 -11.19
C GLU A 23 -31.71 -40.28 -11.66
N SER A 24 -31.74 -39.90 -12.94
CA SER A 24 -30.83 -38.87 -13.47
C SER A 24 -31.01 -37.54 -12.71
N PRO A 25 -29.95 -36.92 -12.18
CA PRO A 25 -30.01 -35.50 -11.84
C PRO A 25 -29.78 -34.65 -13.11
N PRO A 26 -30.38 -33.45 -13.16
CA PRO A 26 -30.48 -32.66 -14.38
C PRO A 26 -29.11 -32.12 -14.81
N THR A 27 -28.87 -32.07 -16.12
CA THR A 27 -27.78 -31.29 -16.71
C THR A 27 -27.95 -29.83 -16.32
N ALA A 28 -27.19 -29.37 -15.33
CA ALA A 28 -26.92 -27.96 -15.14
C ALA A 28 -26.09 -27.48 -16.34
N PRO A 29 -26.39 -26.31 -16.95
CA PRO A 29 -25.52 -25.76 -17.97
C PRO A 29 -24.17 -25.48 -17.33
N ALA A 30 -23.10 -25.96 -17.97
CA ALA A 30 -21.73 -25.65 -17.56
C ALA A 30 -21.57 -24.13 -17.47
N ALA A 31 -21.31 -23.63 -16.27
CA ALA A 31 -20.97 -22.23 -16.07
C ALA A 31 -19.75 -21.91 -16.94
N ALA A 32 -19.91 -20.93 -17.84
CA ALA A 32 -18.81 -20.40 -18.62
C ALA A 32 -17.68 -19.96 -17.68
N PRO A 33 -16.40 -20.15 -18.06
CA PRO A 33 -15.29 -19.71 -17.23
C PRO A 33 -15.40 -18.21 -16.99
N ALA A 34 -15.30 -17.81 -15.72
CA ALA A 34 -15.21 -16.41 -15.35
C ALA A 34 -14.01 -15.77 -16.08
N PRO A 35 -14.14 -14.54 -16.60
CA PRO A 35 -13.04 -13.87 -17.26
C PRO A 35 -11.85 -13.73 -16.29
N PRO A 36 -10.61 -13.82 -16.79
CA PRO A 36 -9.43 -13.67 -15.96
C PRO A 36 -9.46 -12.29 -15.26
N PRO A 37 -8.89 -12.16 -14.05
CA PRO A 37 -8.81 -10.88 -13.37
C PRO A 37 -8.06 -9.91 -14.27
N VAL A 38 -8.76 -8.89 -14.75
CA VAL A 38 -8.13 -7.76 -15.43
C VAL A 38 -7.24 -7.09 -14.39
N ALA A 39 -5.93 -7.19 -14.59
CA ALA A 39 -4.97 -6.43 -13.81
C ALA A 39 -5.33 -4.96 -13.93
N ALA A 40 -5.64 -4.32 -12.79
CA ALA A 40 -5.92 -2.91 -12.74
C ALA A 40 -4.74 -2.15 -13.37
N ALA A 41 -5.04 -1.29 -14.34
CA ALA A 41 -4.06 -0.39 -14.90
C ALA A 41 -3.40 0.41 -13.76
N PRO A 42 -2.07 0.67 -13.82
CA PRO A 42 -1.40 1.43 -12.78
C PRO A 42 -2.10 2.78 -12.60
N ALA A 43 -2.41 3.11 -11.35
CA ALA A 43 -2.99 4.40 -11.01
C ALA A 43 -2.09 5.52 -11.55
N ALA A 44 -2.71 6.59 -12.08
CA ALA A 44 -1.97 7.76 -12.50
C ALA A 44 -1.14 8.31 -11.32
N PRO A 45 0.09 8.77 -11.56
CA PRO A 45 0.94 9.31 -10.51
C PRO A 45 0.26 10.50 -9.84
N HIS A 46 0.36 10.59 -8.51
CA HIS A 46 -0.20 11.70 -7.76
C HIS A 46 0.45 13.01 -8.22
N PRO A 47 -0.30 14.13 -8.38
CA PRO A 47 0.24 15.37 -8.93
C PRO A 47 1.45 15.90 -8.15
N GLY A 48 1.52 15.64 -6.84
CA GLY A 48 2.65 15.99 -5.98
C GLY A 48 3.87 15.08 -6.02
N GLU A 49 3.81 13.93 -6.68
CA GLU A 49 4.88 12.93 -6.65
C GLU A 49 6.17 13.46 -7.30
N SER A 50 6.05 14.23 -8.38
CA SER A 50 7.19 14.86 -9.06
C SER A 50 7.91 15.86 -8.14
N SER A 51 7.14 16.75 -7.52
CA SER A 51 7.60 17.75 -6.55
C SER A 51 8.27 17.09 -5.34
N TYR A 52 7.67 16.02 -4.81
CA TYR A 52 8.27 15.20 -3.75
C TYR A 52 9.63 14.64 -4.17
N LYS A 53 9.72 13.98 -5.34
CA LYS A 53 10.96 13.36 -5.81
C LYS A 53 12.07 14.38 -6.04
N LYS A 54 11.73 15.57 -6.53
CA LYS A 54 12.69 16.62 -6.88
C LYS A 54 13.35 17.27 -5.66
N VAL A 55 12.59 17.49 -4.59
CA VAL A 55 13.04 18.28 -3.43
C VAL A 55 12.89 17.52 -2.12
N CYS A 56 11.69 17.04 -1.82
CA CYS A 56 11.33 16.55 -0.49
C CYS A 56 11.97 15.20 -0.15
N ALA A 57 12.16 14.34 -1.16
CA ALA A 57 12.64 12.98 -0.99
C ALA A 57 14.05 12.90 -0.39
N MET A 58 14.88 13.93 -0.57
CA MET A 58 16.24 14.00 -0.01
C MET A 58 16.24 13.75 1.50
N CYS A 59 15.25 14.29 2.22
CA CYS A 59 15.12 14.08 3.65
C CYS A 59 14.05 13.03 3.99
N HIS A 60 12.90 13.11 3.32
CA HIS A 60 11.72 12.34 3.72
C HIS A 60 11.73 10.88 3.25
N SER A 61 12.52 10.48 2.24
CA SER A 61 12.53 9.07 1.79
C SER A 61 13.09 8.13 2.86
N ALA A 62 14.22 8.50 3.47
CA ALA A 62 14.91 7.72 4.50
C ALA A 62 14.71 8.26 5.92
N GLY A 63 14.06 9.42 6.08
CA GLY A 63 13.86 10.07 7.37
C GLY A 63 15.12 10.74 7.93
N VAL A 64 15.91 11.34 7.04
CA VAL A 64 17.16 12.04 7.38
C VAL A 64 16.87 13.15 8.40
N ALA A 65 17.72 13.27 9.41
CA ALA A 65 17.60 14.27 10.47
C ALA A 65 16.22 14.30 11.16
N GLY A 66 15.55 13.14 11.24
CA GLY A 66 14.23 13.02 11.89
C GLY A 66 13.05 13.45 11.03
N ALA A 67 13.25 13.62 9.72
CA ALA A 67 12.17 13.90 8.78
C ALA A 67 11.12 12.76 8.76
N PRO A 68 9.81 13.06 8.76
CA PRO A 68 8.79 12.02 8.72
C PRO A 68 8.79 11.28 7.38
N LYS A 69 8.84 9.95 7.43
CA LYS A 69 8.86 9.09 6.24
C LYS A 69 7.45 8.86 5.71
N PRO A 70 7.13 9.16 4.44
CA PRO A 70 5.86 8.77 3.85
C PRO A 70 5.62 7.26 3.98
N GLY A 71 4.43 6.85 4.42
CA GLY A 71 4.11 5.46 4.74
C GLY A 71 4.32 5.07 6.21
N ASP A 72 5.02 5.88 7.00
CA ASP A 72 5.09 5.68 8.45
C ASP A 72 3.82 6.24 9.12
N LYS A 73 2.77 5.43 9.17
CA LYS A 73 1.49 5.83 9.74
C LYS A 73 1.58 6.27 11.21
N ALA A 74 2.51 5.71 11.98
CA ALA A 74 2.67 6.05 13.39
C ALA A 74 3.25 7.47 13.55
N ASP A 75 4.20 7.86 12.70
CA ASP A 75 4.72 9.24 12.71
C ASP A 75 3.75 10.24 12.05
N TRP A 76 3.01 9.82 11.03
CA TRP A 76 2.10 10.70 10.30
C TRP A 76 0.74 10.91 10.95
N GLY A 77 0.20 9.95 11.71
CA GLY A 77 -1.11 10.08 12.36
C GLY A 77 -1.27 11.37 13.18
N PRO A 78 -0.36 11.68 14.14
CA PRO A 78 -0.41 12.92 14.91
C PRO A 78 -0.20 14.20 14.08
N ARG A 79 0.39 14.09 12.88
CA ARG A 79 0.63 15.22 11.98
C ARG A 79 -0.61 15.49 11.14
N ILE A 80 -1.21 14.45 10.58
CA ILE A 80 -2.46 14.52 9.83
C ILE A 80 -3.58 15.05 10.73
N ALA A 81 -3.61 14.66 12.01
CA ALA A 81 -4.56 15.17 13.00
C ALA A 81 -4.47 16.69 13.25
N GLN A 82 -3.36 17.36 12.90
CA GLN A 82 -3.23 18.83 12.98
C GLN A 82 -3.93 19.55 11.82
N GLY A 83 -4.39 18.81 10.81
CA GLY A 83 -5.05 19.33 9.63
C GLY A 83 -4.09 19.78 8.51
N LYS A 84 -4.58 19.75 7.27
CA LYS A 84 -3.79 20.05 6.07
C LYS A 84 -3.22 21.48 6.08
N ASP A 85 -3.98 22.46 6.57
CA ASP A 85 -3.53 23.86 6.61
C ASP A 85 -2.27 24.04 7.46
N THR A 86 -2.20 23.36 8.60
CA THR A 86 -1.01 23.35 9.46
C THR A 86 0.18 22.70 8.76
N LEU A 87 -0.03 21.56 8.09
CA LEU A 87 1.02 20.87 7.34
C LEU A 87 1.56 21.74 6.21
N TYR A 88 0.68 22.42 5.47
CA TYR A 88 1.08 23.35 4.41
C TYR A 88 1.86 24.54 4.97
N LYS A 89 1.38 25.16 6.05
CA LYS A 89 2.07 26.28 6.69
C LYS A 89 3.50 25.89 7.07
N HIS A 90 3.67 24.76 7.76
CA HIS A 90 4.99 24.25 8.14
C HIS A 90 5.88 23.96 6.93
N ALA A 91 5.33 23.41 5.85
CA ALA A 91 6.09 23.13 4.64
C ALA A 91 6.50 24.40 3.87
N LEU A 92 5.63 25.42 3.84
CA LEU A 92 5.86 26.67 3.11
C LEU A 92 6.78 27.62 3.87
N GLU A 93 6.52 27.81 5.16
CA GLU A 93 7.23 28.77 6.01
C GLU A 93 8.44 28.16 6.71
N GLY A 94 8.54 26.82 6.73
CA GLY A 94 9.50 26.09 7.53
C GLY A 94 8.97 25.84 8.94
N PHE A 95 9.56 24.85 9.61
CA PHE A 95 9.14 24.43 10.93
C PHE A 95 10.29 23.79 11.69
N THR A 96 10.48 24.20 12.94
CA THR A 96 11.37 23.52 13.87
C THR A 96 10.52 22.76 14.87
N GLY A 97 10.60 21.44 14.81
CA GLY A 97 9.88 20.54 15.71
C GLY A 97 10.81 19.76 16.62
N GLN A 98 10.20 18.89 17.42
CA GLN A 98 10.95 18.05 18.38
C GLN A 98 11.94 17.10 17.70
N LYS A 99 11.65 16.65 16.47
CA LYS A 99 12.47 15.66 15.75
C LYS A 99 13.52 16.28 14.82
N GLY A 100 13.45 17.59 14.57
CA GLY A 100 14.35 18.25 13.62
C GLY A 100 13.74 19.51 13.01
N MET A 101 14.45 20.04 12.01
CA MET A 101 14.06 21.25 11.30
C MET A 101 13.68 20.93 9.85
N MET A 102 12.52 21.42 9.43
CA MET A 102 12.07 21.46 8.05
C MET A 102 12.31 22.87 7.50
N PRO A 103 13.21 23.08 6.53
CA PRO A 103 13.42 24.39 5.91
C PRO A 103 12.18 24.81 5.12
N ALA A 104 11.97 26.13 5.00
CA ALA A 104 10.92 26.72 4.17
C ALA A 104 10.99 26.17 2.73
N ARG A 105 9.84 25.73 2.21
CA ARG A 105 9.69 25.10 0.88
C ARG A 105 10.65 23.93 0.65
N GLY A 106 11.00 23.19 1.71
CA GLY A 106 11.97 22.08 1.62
C GLY A 106 13.39 22.53 1.24
N GLY A 107 13.72 23.81 1.41
CA GLY A 107 14.99 24.41 0.99
C GLY A 107 15.02 24.91 -0.46
N ALA A 108 13.94 24.73 -1.21
CA ALA A 108 13.82 25.21 -2.59
C ALA A 108 13.12 26.58 -2.62
N ALA A 109 13.90 27.66 -2.49
CA ALA A 109 13.40 29.03 -2.39
C ALA A 109 12.48 29.47 -3.54
N THR A 110 12.64 28.89 -4.74
CA THR A 110 11.87 29.23 -5.94
C THR A 110 10.75 28.24 -6.25
N MET A 111 10.46 27.29 -5.35
CA MET A 111 9.39 26.32 -5.56
C MET A 111 8.02 26.99 -5.39
N PRO A 112 7.09 26.87 -6.35
CA PRO A 112 5.75 27.41 -6.22
C PRO A 112 5.00 26.80 -5.02
N ASP A 113 4.13 27.58 -4.41
CA ASP A 113 3.39 27.14 -3.23
C ASP A 113 2.44 25.98 -3.55
N GLU A 114 1.84 25.96 -4.75
CA GLU A 114 1.04 24.82 -5.19
C GLU A 114 1.84 23.52 -5.28
N ASP A 115 3.09 23.57 -5.72
CA ASP A 115 3.95 22.40 -5.84
C ASP A 115 4.33 21.85 -4.46
N VAL A 116 4.57 22.75 -3.49
CA VAL A 116 4.84 22.35 -2.09
C VAL A 116 3.61 21.69 -1.49
N LYS A 117 2.43 22.29 -1.66
CA LYS A 117 1.16 21.72 -1.14
C LYS A 117 0.85 20.37 -1.77
N ALA A 118 1.04 20.25 -3.09
CA ALA A 118 0.85 18.98 -3.79
C ALA A 118 1.81 17.90 -3.27
N ALA A 119 3.08 18.24 -3.02
CA ALA A 119 4.05 17.31 -2.42
C ALA A 119 3.65 16.88 -1.00
N VAL A 120 3.14 17.80 -0.17
CA VAL A 120 2.58 17.47 1.15
C VAL A 120 1.42 16.49 1.01
N ASP A 121 0.50 16.75 0.08
CA ASP A 121 -0.64 15.88 -0.20
C ASP A 121 -0.22 14.48 -0.63
N PHE A 122 0.80 14.40 -1.49
CA PHE A 122 1.38 13.11 -1.86
C PHE A 122 1.85 12.37 -0.61
N MET A 123 2.66 13.02 0.24
CA MET A 123 3.21 12.39 1.44
C MET A 123 2.12 11.97 2.44
N VAL A 124 1.07 12.77 2.60
CA VAL A 124 -0.11 12.43 3.41
C VAL A 124 -0.84 11.22 2.81
N SER A 125 -1.13 11.22 1.50
CA SER A 125 -1.83 10.10 0.84
C SER A 125 -1.08 8.77 0.94
N LYS A 126 0.26 8.80 1.06
CA LYS A 126 1.07 7.60 1.30
C LYS A 126 0.98 7.10 2.74
N SER A 127 0.44 7.90 3.66
CA SER A 127 0.55 7.74 5.11
C SER A 127 -0.79 7.71 5.85
N GLU A 128 -1.92 7.88 5.14
CA GLU A 128 -3.27 7.57 5.62
C GLU A 128 -3.49 6.05 5.77
#